data_AF-A0A9X3SAQ2-F1
#
_entry.id   AF-A0A9X3SAQ2-F1
#
_cell.length_a   1.000
_cell.length_b   1.000
_cell.length_c   1.000
_cell.angle_alpha   90.00
_cell.angle_beta   90.00
_cell.angle_gamma   90.00
#
_symmetry.space_group_name_H-M   'P 1'
#
loop_
_entity.id
_entity.type
_entity.pdbx_description
1 polymer ?
#
loop_
_entity_poly.entity_id
_entity_poly.type
_entity_poly.pdbx_seq_one_letter_code
_entity_poly.pdbx_strand_id
1 'polypeptide(L)'
;MRVVGVSAVLAVVVAIAFPVGAGATVPPRTCGPLVVAKRNYVIKADQIRCASAMKSAKSYLTSKRKPAGFTCKDFKDSKMTFRCSKGVQVFFAIRR
;
A
#
# COMPACT_ATOMS: atom_id res chain seq x y z
N MET A 1 -2.70 -23.84 -61.57
CA MET A 1 -3.65 -24.68 -60.82
C MET A 1 -3.83 -24.06 -59.44
N ARG A 2 -5.09 -23.90 -59.02
CA ARG A 2 -5.53 -23.12 -57.85
C ARG A 2 -5.12 -23.81 -56.55
N VAL A 3 -4.39 -23.12 -55.67
CA VAL A 3 -4.21 -23.55 -54.29
C VAL A 3 -5.34 -22.91 -53.47
N VAL A 4 -6.39 -23.71 -53.26
CA VAL A 4 -7.50 -23.44 -52.34
C VAL A 4 -7.02 -23.86 -50.95
N GLY A 5 -7.18 -23.01 -49.94
CA GLY A 5 -6.86 -23.39 -48.56
C GLY A 5 -6.81 -22.24 -47.58
N VAL A 6 -7.90 -21.49 -47.45
CA VAL A 6 -8.13 -20.63 -46.28
C VAL A 6 -8.32 -21.55 -45.09
N SER A 7 -7.35 -21.60 -44.18
CA SER A 7 -7.52 -22.20 -42.85
C SER A 7 -7.21 -21.14 -41.82
N ALA A 8 -8.29 -20.46 -41.42
CA ALA A 8 -8.34 -19.55 -40.31
C ALA A 8 -8.04 -20.31 -39.01
N VAL A 9 -6.85 -20.09 -38.44
CA VAL A 9 -6.57 -20.46 -37.05
C VAL A 9 -6.85 -19.24 -36.21
N LEU A 10 -8.09 -19.17 -35.72
CA LEU A 10 -8.54 -18.20 -34.74
C LEU A 10 -7.82 -18.50 -33.41
N ALA A 11 -6.71 -17.81 -33.15
CA ALA A 11 -6.04 -17.87 -31.86
C ALA A 11 -6.92 -17.16 -30.83
N VAL A 12 -7.72 -17.94 -30.10
CA VAL A 12 -8.48 -17.47 -28.93
C VAL A 12 -7.48 -17.13 -27.84
N VAL A 13 -7.09 -15.86 -27.78
CA VAL A 13 -6.38 -15.31 -26.61
C VAL A 13 -7.42 -15.25 -25.50
N VAL A 14 -7.45 -16.30 -24.67
CA VAL A 14 -8.13 -16.26 -23.38
C VAL A 14 -7.38 -15.25 -22.52
N ALA A 15 -7.79 -13.98 -22.61
CA ALA A 15 -7.48 -12.99 -21.61
C ALA A 15 -8.17 -13.45 -20.33
N ILE A 16 -7.44 -14.21 -19.52
CA ILE A 16 -7.73 -14.43 -18.11
C ILE A 16 -7.78 -13.04 -17.45
N ALA A 17 -8.98 -12.46 -17.45
CA ALA A 17 -9.34 -11.35 -16.62
C ALA A 17 -9.22 -11.85 -15.18
N PHE A 18 -8.04 -11.66 -14.59
CA PHE A 18 -7.90 -11.73 -13.14
C PHE A 18 -8.97 -10.83 -12.55
N PRO A 19 -9.89 -11.32 -11.70
CA PRO A 19 -10.67 -10.43 -10.88
C PRO A 19 -9.66 -9.76 -9.96
N VAL A 20 -9.26 -8.54 -10.31
CA VAL A 20 -8.66 -7.59 -9.37
C VAL A 20 -9.72 -7.42 -8.31
N GLY A 21 -9.63 -8.25 -7.27
CA GLY A 21 -10.52 -8.22 -6.14
C GLY A 21 -10.61 -6.78 -5.68
N ALA A 22 -11.79 -6.20 -5.82
CA ALA A 22 -12.13 -4.93 -5.23
C ALA A 22 -11.85 -5.08 -3.75
N GLY A 23 -10.67 -4.64 -3.31
CA GLY A 23 -10.31 -4.56 -1.92
C GLY A 23 -11.35 -3.66 -1.30
N ALA A 24 -12.26 -4.25 -0.53
CA ALA A 24 -13.16 -3.51 0.32
C ALA A 24 -12.31 -2.43 0.98
N THR A 25 -12.64 -1.16 0.72
CA THR A 25 -11.99 -0.01 1.33
C THR A 25 -12.36 -0.03 2.80
N VAL A 26 -11.70 -0.91 3.56
CA VAL A 26 -11.87 -1.04 5.00
C VAL A 26 -11.40 0.27 5.59
N PRO A 27 -12.17 0.91 6.47
CA PRO A 27 -11.73 2.15 7.09
C PRO A 27 -10.41 1.91 7.83
N PRO A 28 -9.43 2.83 7.72
CA PRO A 28 -8.12 2.67 8.30
C PRO A 28 -8.23 2.44 9.80
N ARG A 29 -7.71 1.30 10.25
CA ARG A 29 -7.76 0.87 11.63
C ARG A 29 -6.71 1.65 12.43
N THR A 30 -7.09 2.07 13.63
CA THR A 30 -6.14 2.70 14.56
C THR A 30 -5.35 1.60 15.26
N CYS A 31 -4.03 1.61 15.08
CA CYS A 31 -3.14 0.57 15.59
C CYS A 31 -2.60 0.88 16.99
N GLY A 32 -2.56 2.15 17.38
CA GLY A 32 -2.18 2.58 18.72
C GLY A 32 -1.24 3.78 18.74
N PRO A 33 -0.93 4.29 19.95
CA PRO A 33 0.04 5.35 20.14
C PRO A 33 1.48 4.83 19.97
N LEU A 34 2.36 5.70 19.50
CA LEU A 34 3.79 5.46 19.35
C LEU A 34 4.55 6.73 19.76
N VAL A 35 5.50 6.59 20.68
CA VAL A 35 6.34 7.70 21.12
C VAL A 35 7.73 7.57 20.51
N VAL A 36 8.15 8.56 19.72
CA VAL A 36 9.49 8.60 19.10
C VAL A 36 10.06 10.00 19.26
N ALA A 37 11.30 10.10 19.76
CA ALA A 37 12.01 11.37 19.94
C ALA A 37 11.18 12.42 20.72
N LYS A 38 10.60 12.01 21.86
CA LYS A 38 9.74 12.86 22.73
C LYS A 38 8.48 13.41 22.03
N ARG A 39 8.05 12.83 20.90
CA ARG A 39 6.82 13.19 20.19
C ARG A 39 5.86 12.02 20.20
N ASN A 40 4.59 12.32 20.43
CA ASN A 40 3.50 11.34 20.44
C ASN A 40 2.87 11.25 19.06
N TYR A 41 2.77 10.04 18.53
CA TYR A 41 2.13 9.75 17.26
C TYR A 41 1.02 8.73 17.45
N VAL A 42 -0.05 8.83 16.67
CA VAL A 42 -1.07 7.79 16.53
C VAL A 42 -0.86 7.14 15.17
N ILE A 43 -0.60 5.84 15.17
CA ILE A 43 -0.41 5.08 13.94
C ILE A 43 -1.75 4.54 13.47
N LYS A 44 -2.09 4.83 12.22
CA LYS A 44 -3.25 4.26 11.53
C LYS A 44 -2.77 3.45 10.34
N ALA A 45 -3.46 2.37 10.05
CA ALA A 45 -3.08 1.46 8.99
C ALA A 45 -4.32 0.90 8.29
N ASP A 46 -4.18 0.63 7.00
CA ASP A 46 -5.18 0.02 6.14
C ASP A 46 -4.56 -1.13 5.34
N GLN A 47 -5.30 -2.24 5.23
CA GLN A 47 -4.89 -3.48 4.57
C GLN A 47 -3.52 -4.06 5.01
N ILE A 48 -2.98 -3.64 6.16
CA ILE A 48 -1.73 -4.15 6.75
C ILE A 48 -1.91 -4.43 8.24
N ARG A 49 -1.19 -5.45 8.75
CA ARG A 49 -1.19 -5.77 10.19
C ARG A 49 -0.63 -4.61 11.01
N CYS A 50 -1.29 -4.29 12.11
CA CYS A 50 -0.88 -3.21 12.99
C CYS A 50 0.54 -3.36 13.53
N ALA A 51 0.97 -4.59 13.89
CA ALA A 51 2.34 -4.85 14.31
C ALA A 51 3.38 -4.45 13.24
N SER A 52 3.13 -4.80 11.98
CA SER A 52 4.02 -4.45 10.86
C SER A 52 4.00 -2.95 10.57
N ALA A 53 2.83 -2.31 10.62
CA ALA A 53 2.69 -0.87 10.45
C ALA A 53 3.41 -0.10 11.55
N MET A 54 3.25 -0.50 12.82
CA MET A 54 3.93 0.15 13.95
C MET A 54 5.45 -0.01 13.88
N LYS A 55 5.95 -1.21 13.59
CA LYS A 55 7.39 -1.45 13.42
C LYS A 55 7.97 -0.59 12.31
N SER A 56 7.28 -0.55 11.17
CA SER A 56 7.69 0.25 10.00
C SER A 56 7.62 1.75 10.27
N ALA A 57 6.55 2.21 10.91
CA ALA A 57 6.37 3.60 11.33
C ALA A 57 7.45 4.05 12.30
N LYS A 58 7.79 3.22 13.29
CA LYS A 58 8.89 3.48 14.22
C LYS A 58 10.21 3.63 13.48
N SER A 59 10.54 2.68 12.60
CA SER A 59 11.76 2.75 11.79
C SER A 59 11.80 4.01 10.91
N TYR A 60 10.67 4.40 10.32
CA TYR A 60 10.59 5.60 9.49
C TYR A 60 10.72 6.89 10.32
N LEU A 61 10.13 6.95 11.51
CA LEU A 61 10.25 8.09 12.40
C LEU A 61 11.65 8.24 13.00
N THR A 62 12.32 7.13 13.30
CA THR A 62 13.66 7.14 13.91
C THR A 62 14.76 7.42 12.91
N SER A 63 14.75 6.77 11.74
CA SER A 63 15.87 6.80 10.80
C SER A 63 15.46 7.04 9.34
N LYS A 64 14.20 7.44 9.09
CA LYS A 64 13.64 7.63 7.74
C LYS A 64 13.76 6.41 6.83
N ARG A 65 13.97 5.22 7.41
CA ARG A 65 14.06 3.96 6.68
C ARG A 65 12.69 3.53 6.17
N LYS A 66 12.54 3.48 4.85
CA LYS A 66 11.31 3.06 4.17
C LYS A 66 11.23 1.52 4.15
N PRO A 67 10.06 0.91 4.41
CA PRO A 67 9.87 -0.51 4.18
C PRO A 67 9.91 -0.85 2.68
N ALA A 68 10.34 -2.07 2.35
CA ALA A 68 10.59 -2.48 0.97
C ALA A 68 9.32 -2.43 0.09
N GLY A 69 9.40 -1.71 -1.02
CA GLY A 69 8.30 -1.51 -1.96
C GLY A 69 7.22 -0.53 -1.48
N PHE A 70 7.42 0.18 -0.36
CA PHE A 70 6.53 1.25 0.06
C PHE A 70 7.02 2.60 -0.45
N THR A 71 6.07 3.38 -0.98
CA THR A 71 6.28 4.79 -1.29
C THR A 71 5.85 5.62 -0.10
N CYS A 72 6.79 6.33 0.52
CA CYS A 72 6.52 7.20 1.67
C CYS A 72 6.61 8.68 1.27
N LYS A 73 5.66 9.47 1.76
CA LYS A 73 5.60 10.93 1.65
C LYS A 73 5.50 11.55 3.05
N ASP A 74 6.28 12.58 3.31
CA ASP A 74 6.21 13.38 4.53
C ASP A 74 5.34 14.63 4.30
N PHE A 75 4.68 15.09 5.36
CA PHE A 75 3.88 16.32 5.34
C PHE A 75 4.33 17.19 6.52
N LYS A 76 4.69 18.44 6.24
CA LYS A 76 5.22 19.37 7.24
C LYS A 76 4.12 20.22 7.90
N ASP A 77 3.06 20.52 7.15
CA ASP A 77 1.99 21.45 7.55
C ASP A 77 0.66 20.72 7.87
N SER A 78 0.74 19.44 8.22
CA SER A 78 -0.43 18.63 8.57
C SER A 78 -0.21 17.90 9.89
N LYS A 79 -1.31 17.60 10.60
CA LYS A 79 -1.26 16.68 11.74
C LYS A 79 -0.74 15.31 11.32
N MET A 80 -0.99 14.89 10.08
CA MET A 80 -0.37 13.71 9.50
C MET A 80 1.10 14.00 9.22
N THR A 81 2.03 13.30 9.85
CA THR A 81 3.47 13.51 9.69
C THR A 81 4.01 12.85 8.44
N PHE A 82 3.53 11.64 8.15
CA PHE A 82 3.90 10.91 6.94
C PHE A 82 2.82 9.90 6.56
N ARG A 83 2.83 9.49 5.30
CA ARG A 83 2.03 8.40 4.75
C ARG A 83 2.91 7.51 3.90
N CYS A 84 2.84 6.21 4.12
CA CYS A 84 3.49 5.19 3.31
C CYS A 84 2.43 4.28 2.68
N SER A 85 2.60 3.95 1.40
CA SER A 85 1.69 3.07 0.67
C SER A 85 2.41 2.08 -0.25
N LYS A 86 1.85 0.87 -0.38
CA LYS A 86 2.28 -0.19 -1.30
C LYS A 86 1.04 -0.90 -1.84
N GLY A 87 0.62 -0.54 -3.06
CA GLY A 87 -0.67 -0.98 -3.60
C GLY A 87 -1.82 -0.56 -2.67
N VAL A 88 -2.59 -1.53 -2.21
CA VAL A 88 -3.71 -1.32 -1.27
C VAL A 88 -3.27 -1.16 0.20
N GLN A 89 -2.02 -1.49 0.55
CA GLN A 89 -1.53 -1.38 1.91
C GLN A 89 -1.10 0.05 2.21
N VAL A 90 -1.64 0.65 3.26
CA VAL A 90 -1.32 2.03 3.63
C VAL A 90 -1.09 2.11 5.14
N PHE A 91 -0.11 2.89 5.56
CA PHE A 91 0.01 3.29 6.97
C PHE A 91 0.50 4.73 7.08
N PHE A 92 0.06 5.41 8.12
CA PHE A 92 0.40 6.81 8.35
C PHE A 92 0.45 7.13 9.84
N ALA A 93 1.21 8.16 10.19
CA ALA A 93 1.32 8.66 11.55
C ALA A 93 0.69 10.04 11.66
N ILE A 94 -0.12 10.24 12.70
CA ILE A 94 -0.66 11.55 13.08
C ILE A 94 0.03 11.99 14.37
N ARG A 95 0.61 13.19 14.38
CA ARG A 95 1.18 13.78 15.60
C ARG A 95 0.05 14.26 16.53
N ARG A 96 0.12 13.86 17.79
CA ARG A 96 -0.73 14.35 18.89
C ARG A 96 -0.09 15.56 19.54
#